data_AF-A0A948R9T3-F1
#
_entry.id   AF-A0A948R9T3-F1
#
_cell.length_a   1.000
_cell.length_b   1.000
_cell.length_c   1.000
_cell.angle_alpha   90.00
_cell.angle_beta   90.00
_cell.angle_gamma   90.00
#
_symmetry.space_group_name_H-M   'P 1'
#
loop_
_entity.id
_entity.type
_entity.pdbx_description
1 polymer ?
#
loop_
_entity_poly.entity_id
_entity_poly.type
_entity_poly.pdbx_seq_one_letter_code
_entity_poly.pdbx_strand_id
1 'polypeptide(L)'
;MGEIFEQLYMALVSALSLAFFGGLAFYIIYASNSRWREYELLYAAFEPRVPIAKKLAGMVRISQPGFRWGHLSGDLKSHRHPPVTIGVHDDGLSLSIVPPFKYGCRDLFLPFDKMTIEPAAWDLLDKEYGIRMEGVDGIEILMFSNVLEWAAESSEILGLMLQRADLLRELSSSAGSQALSPTRQTPQR
;
A
#
# COMPACT_ATOMS: atom_id res chain seq x y z
N MET A 1 4.65 31.38 49.31
CA MET A 1 3.35 31.29 48.61
C MET A 1 3.52 31.40 47.09
N GLY A 2 4.23 32.40 46.54
CA GLY A 2 4.39 32.56 45.08
C GLY A 2 5.04 31.37 44.35
N GLU A 3 6.09 30.77 44.92
CA GLU A 3 6.83 29.66 44.30
C GLU A 3 5.98 28.37 44.13
N ILE A 4 5.06 28.10 45.06
CA ILE A 4 4.14 26.95 44.98
C ILE A 4 3.12 27.16 43.85
N PHE A 5 2.60 28.38 43.68
CA PHE A 5 1.69 28.71 42.58
C PHE A 5 2.38 28.63 41.23
N GLU A 6 3.64 29.06 41.14
CA GLU A 6 4.44 28.98 39.91
C GLU A 6 4.76 27.53 39.54
N GLN A 7 5.15 26.68 40.51
CA GLN A 7 5.33 25.25 40.29
C GLN A 7 4.04 24.56 39.83
N LEU A 8 2.90 24.86 40.47
CA LEU A 8 1.61 24.30 40.08
C LEU A 8 1.21 24.74 38.66
N TYR A 9 1.44 26.01 38.33
CA TYR A 9 1.17 26.55 36.99
C TYR A 9 2.05 25.85 35.93
N MET A 10 3.36 25.75 36.16
CA MET A 10 4.28 25.09 35.23
C MET A 10 3.95 23.60 35.05
N ALA A 11 3.56 22.90 36.12
CA ALA A 11 3.12 21.51 36.04
C ALA A 11 1.83 21.36 35.21
N LEU A 12 0.83 22.24 35.43
CA LEU A 12 -0.41 22.25 34.66
C LEU A 12 -0.16 22.52 33.18
N VAL A 13 0.63 23.55 32.87
CA VAL A 13 0.99 23.90 31.48
C VAL A 13 1.75 22.74 30.82
N SER A 14 2.67 22.10 31.53
CA SER A 14 3.44 20.96 31.00
C SER A 14 2.55 19.75 30.74
N ALA A 15 1.64 19.43 31.67
CA ALA A 15 0.69 18.34 31.53
C ALA A 15 -0.30 18.58 30.38
N LEU A 16 -0.84 19.79 30.26
CA LEU A 16 -1.71 20.19 29.16
C LEU A 16 -0.98 20.14 27.82
N SER A 17 0.25 20.65 27.76
CA SER A 17 1.08 20.59 26.56
C SER A 17 1.33 19.14 26.14
N LEU A 18 1.72 18.28 27.08
CA LEU A 18 1.98 16.86 26.81
C LEU A 18 0.70 16.15 26.33
N ALA A 19 -0.45 16.42 26.94
CA ALA A 19 -1.73 15.87 26.53
C ALA A 19 -2.11 16.33 25.11
N PHE A 20 -1.90 17.61 24.79
CA PHE A 20 -2.17 18.16 23.47
C PHE A 20 -1.27 17.54 22.39
N PHE A 21 0.06 17.50 22.62
CA PHE A 21 1.01 16.90 21.68
C PHE A 21 0.79 15.39 21.54
N GLY A 22 0.53 14.68 22.63
CA GLY A 22 0.20 13.26 22.60
C GLY A 22 -1.09 12.98 21.84
N GLY A 23 -2.14 13.77 22.08
CA GLY A 23 -3.41 13.68 21.36
C GLY A 23 -3.28 13.96 19.87
N LEU A 24 -2.51 15.00 19.49
CA LEU A 24 -2.26 15.33 18.08
C LEU A 24 -1.45 14.23 17.39
N ALA A 25 -0.40 13.72 18.03
CA ALA A 25 0.39 12.62 17.49
C ALA A 25 -0.46 11.36 17.30
N PHE A 26 -1.29 11.01 18.29
CA PHE A 26 -2.23 9.90 18.20
C PHE A 26 -3.23 10.09 17.06
N TYR A 27 -3.81 11.29 16.91
CA TYR A 27 -4.74 11.61 15.83
C TYR A 27 -4.10 11.46 14.44
N ILE A 28 -2.87 11.95 14.26
CA ILE A 28 -2.14 11.81 13.00
C ILE A 28 -1.91 10.33 12.69
N ILE A 29 -1.41 9.53 13.65
CA ILE A 29 -1.19 8.09 13.47
C ILE A 29 -2.51 7.39 13.11
N TYR A 30 -3.58 7.70 13.85
CA TYR A 30 -4.90 7.13 13.63
C TYR A 30 -5.42 7.44 12.21
N ALA A 31 -5.31 8.69 11.77
CA ALA A 31 -5.78 9.13 10.47
C ALA A 31 -4.96 8.54 9.31
N SER A 32 -3.62 8.54 9.44
CA SER A 32 -2.70 8.00 8.43
C SER A 32 -2.86 6.49 8.20
N ASN A 33 -3.35 5.77 9.21
CA ASN A 33 -3.52 4.31 9.16
C ASN A 33 -4.97 3.85 8.90
N SER A 34 -5.87 4.77 8.54
CA SER A 34 -7.28 4.44 8.28
C SER A 34 -7.47 3.35 7.22
N ARG A 35 -6.77 3.45 6.07
CA ARG A 35 -6.81 2.44 5.00
C ARG A 35 -6.20 1.10 5.40
N TRP A 36 -5.14 1.14 6.20
CA TRP A 36 -4.55 -0.08 6.73
C TRP A 36 -5.56 -0.85 7.59
N ARG A 37 -6.38 -0.14 8.36
CA ARG A 37 -7.45 -0.76 9.17
C ARG A 37 -8.58 -1.35 8.35
N GLU A 38 -8.88 -0.82 7.17
CA GLU A 38 -9.83 -1.45 6.24
C GLU A 38 -9.34 -2.86 5.87
N TYR A 39 -8.04 -3.06 5.67
CA TYR A 39 -7.46 -4.39 5.52
C TYR A 39 -7.45 -5.20 6.82
N GLU A 40 -7.16 -4.59 7.98
CA GLU A 40 -7.14 -5.31 9.27
C GLU A 40 -8.48 -5.98 9.59
N LEU A 41 -9.60 -5.39 9.19
CA LEU A 41 -10.93 -5.96 9.46
C LEU A 41 -11.11 -7.36 8.85
N LEU A 42 -10.42 -7.65 7.75
CA LEU A 42 -10.55 -8.90 7.01
C LEU A 42 -9.29 -9.77 7.02
N TYR A 43 -8.13 -9.13 7.14
CA TYR A 43 -6.82 -9.74 6.89
C TYR A 43 -5.82 -9.50 8.04
N ALA A 44 -6.28 -9.18 9.25
CA ALA A 44 -5.38 -9.11 10.40
C ALA A 44 -4.67 -10.46 10.63
N ALA A 45 -3.35 -10.41 10.79
CA ALA A 45 -2.55 -11.55 11.19
C ALA A 45 -2.77 -11.79 12.70
N PHE A 46 -3.52 -12.85 13.04
CA PHE A 46 -3.80 -13.21 14.43
C PHE A 46 -2.70 -14.06 15.07
N GLU A 47 -1.98 -14.84 14.26
CA GLU A 47 -0.94 -15.75 14.72
C GLU A 47 0.43 -15.37 14.15
N PRO A 48 1.50 -15.41 14.96
CA PRO A 48 2.85 -15.17 14.49
C PRO A 48 3.29 -16.32 13.57
N ARG A 49 3.32 -16.05 12.27
CA ARG A 49 3.86 -16.97 11.26
C ARG A 49 5.32 -16.66 11.00
N VAL A 50 6.15 -17.70 10.88
CA VAL A 50 7.56 -17.55 10.55
C VAL A 50 7.69 -17.48 9.02
N PRO A 51 8.08 -16.33 8.44
CA PRO A 51 8.21 -16.22 6.99
C PRO A 51 9.43 -16.99 6.49
N ILE A 52 9.32 -17.57 5.29
CA ILE A 52 10.40 -18.21 4.53
C ILE A 52 11.45 -17.18 4.16
N ALA A 53 11.00 -16.00 3.73
CA ALA A 53 11.85 -14.89 3.33
C ALA A 53 11.26 -13.57 3.85
N LYS A 54 12.12 -12.61 4.24
CA LYS A 54 11.69 -11.32 4.75
C LYS A 54 12.53 -10.18 4.19
N LYS A 55 11.89 -9.09 3.73
CA LYS A 55 12.57 -7.91 3.17
C LYS A 55 11.83 -6.63 3.52
N LEU A 56 12.61 -5.56 3.74
CA LEU A 56 12.06 -4.22 3.87
C LEU A 56 11.65 -3.73 2.47
N ALA A 57 10.34 -3.57 2.25
CA ALA A 57 9.79 -3.07 0.99
C ALA A 57 9.86 -1.55 0.85
N GLY A 58 10.14 -0.84 1.95
CA GLY A 58 10.07 0.61 1.97
C GLY A 58 8.62 1.09 2.05
N MET A 59 8.32 2.26 1.49
CA MET A 59 6.98 2.82 1.51
C MET A 59 6.04 2.00 0.64
N VAL A 60 4.92 1.58 1.21
CA VAL A 60 3.81 0.93 0.52
C VAL A 60 2.67 1.94 0.42
N ARG A 61 1.93 1.94 -0.69
CA ARG A 61 0.77 2.81 -0.86
C ARG A 61 -0.49 1.99 -0.88
N ILE A 62 -1.50 2.40 -0.14
CA ILE A 62 -2.84 1.81 -0.21
C ILE A 62 -3.78 2.89 -0.75
N SER A 63 -4.40 2.61 -1.88
CA SER A 63 -5.23 3.57 -2.59
C SER A 63 -6.31 2.88 -3.39
N GLN A 64 -7.31 3.65 -3.83
CA GLN A 64 -8.23 3.12 -4.82
C GLN A 64 -7.49 2.86 -6.15
N PRO A 65 -7.85 1.81 -6.89
CA PRO A 65 -7.36 1.60 -8.24
C PRO A 65 -7.58 2.86 -9.06
N GLY A 66 -6.50 3.45 -9.55
CA GLY A 66 -6.54 4.74 -10.23
C GLY A 66 -7.46 4.68 -11.45
N PHE A 67 -8.36 5.66 -11.60
CA PHE A 67 -9.15 5.84 -12.81
C PHE A 67 -8.18 6.02 -14.01
N ARG A 68 -8.29 5.18 -15.05
CA ARG A 68 -7.37 5.10 -16.21
C ARG A 68 -7.51 6.27 -17.20
N TRP A 69 -7.57 7.51 -16.72
CA TRP A 69 -7.52 8.72 -17.55
C TRP A 69 -6.38 9.60 -17.02
N GLY A 70 -5.34 9.75 -17.85
CA GLY A 70 -4.00 10.22 -17.49
C GLY A 70 -3.90 11.31 -16.43
N HIS A 71 -2.84 11.22 -15.61
CA HIS A 71 -2.32 12.22 -14.65
C HIS A 71 -3.29 12.75 -13.58
N LEU A 72 -4.57 12.37 -13.61
CA LEU A 72 -5.65 12.91 -12.79
C LEU A 72 -6.35 11.83 -11.94
N SER A 73 -5.61 10.78 -11.52
CA SER A 73 -6.08 9.88 -10.45
C SER A 73 -5.99 10.61 -9.09
N GLY A 74 -6.91 11.54 -8.88
CA GLY A 74 -7.07 12.32 -7.66
C GLY A 74 -7.70 11.52 -6.53
N ASP A 75 -7.15 10.37 -6.14
CA ASP A 75 -7.52 9.77 -4.86
C ASP A 75 -6.91 10.61 -3.72
N LEU A 76 -7.71 11.56 -3.24
CA LEU A 76 -7.46 12.40 -2.06
C LEU A 76 -7.18 11.59 -0.79
N LYS A 77 -7.51 10.29 -0.77
CA LYS A 77 -7.26 9.35 0.34
C LYS A 77 -6.14 8.34 0.02
N SER A 78 -5.31 8.60 -0.98
CA SER A 78 -4.16 7.75 -1.26
C SER A 78 -3.10 7.95 -0.18
N HIS A 79 -3.03 7.01 0.76
CA HIS A 79 -2.11 7.11 1.88
C HIS A 79 -0.81 6.37 1.55
N ARG A 80 0.30 7.11 1.58
CA ARG A 80 1.63 6.52 1.66
C ARG A 80 1.79 6.01 3.08
N HIS A 81 1.90 4.70 3.22
CA HIS A 81 2.17 4.11 4.51
C HIS A 81 3.67 4.18 4.80
N PRO A 82 4.02 4.23 6.10
CA PRO A 82 5.41 4.14 6.56
C PRO A 82 6.09 2.87 6.04
N PRO A 83 7.42 2.74 6.19
CA PRO A 83 8.13 1.57 5.71
C PRO A 83 7.49 0.27 6.20
N VAL A 84 7.19 -0.63 5.25
CA VAL A 84 6.58 -1.93 5.52
C VAL A 84 7.61 -3.02 5.27
N THR A 85 7.63 -3.99 6.16
CA THR A 85 8.38 -5.23 5.97
C THR A 85 7.45 -6.30 5.43
N ILE A 86 7.90 -6.98 4.39
CA ILE A 86 7.17 -8.06 3.74
C ILE A 86 7.80 -9.38 4.15
N GLY A 87 6.96 -10.32 4.56
CA GLY A 87 7.32 -11.72 4.78
C GLY A 87 6.61 -12.60 3.77
N VAL A 88 7.33 -13.52 3.14
CA VAL A 88 6.78 -14.53 2.24
C VAL A 88 6.53 -15.80 3.04
N HIS A 89 5.34 -16.37 2.90
CA HIS A 89 4.91 -17.64 3.49
C HIS A 89 4.48 -18.58 2.36
N ASP A 90 4.33 -19.87 2.64
CA ASP A 90 3.89 -20.84 1.64
C ASP A 90 2.50 -20.52 1.07
N ASP A 91 1.63 -19.94 1.90
CA ASP A 91 0.23 -19.68 1.62
C ASP A 91 -0.12 -18.19 1.47
N GLY A 92 0.84 -17.28 1.58
CA GLY A 92 0.57 -15.85 1.45
C GLY A 92 1.73 -14.91 1.75
N LEU A 93 1.39 -13.61 1.85
CA LEU A 93 2.32 -12.54 2.22
C LEU A 93 1.91 -11.92 3.54
N SER A 94 2.86 -11.70 4.45
CA SER A 94 2.64 -10.86 5.63
C SER A 94 3.18 -9.46 5.39
N LEU A 95 2.41 -8.43 5.75
CA LEU A 95 2.83 -7.03 5.75
C LEU A 95 2.88 -6.51 7.18
N SER A 96 4.03 -5.96 7.59
CA SER A 96 4.20 -5.38 8.93
C SER A 96 4.79 -3.98 8.85
N ILE A 97 4.09 -2.99 9.42
CA ILE A 97 4.60 -1.62 9.51
C ILE A 97 5.80 -1.60 10.46
N VAL A 98 6.88 -0.92 10.07
CA VAL A 98 8.09 -0.78 10.89
C VAL A 98 7.85 0.22 12.04
N PRO A 99 8.40 0.00 13.26
CA PRO A 99 8.37 0.99 14.33
C PRO A 99 8.95 2.35 13.90
N PRO A 100 8.45 3.47 14.44
CA PRO A 100 7.45 3.61 15.51
C PRO A 100 6.00 3.55 15.02
N PHE A 101 5.75 3.45 13.71
CA PHE A 101 4.39 3.56 13.17
C PHE A 101 3.54 2.29 13.29
N LYS A 102 4.15 1.20 13.78
CA LYS A 102 3.47 -0.05 14.12
C LYS A 102 2.43 0.11 15.24
N TYR A 103 2.63 1.08 16.15
CA TYR A 103 1.74 1.25 17.30
C TYR A 103 0.35 1.70 16.84
N GLY A 104 -0.64 0.80 16.99
CA GLY A 104 -2.03 1.03 16.57
C GLY A 104 -2.40 0.38 15.23
N CYS A 105 -1.50 -0.41 14.64
CA CYS A 105 -1.74 -1.25 13.47
C CYS A 105 -1.34 -2.70 13.74
N ARG A 106 -2.22 -3.64 13.37
CA ARG A 106 -1.92 -5.06 13.32
C ARG A 106 -1.19 -5.39 12.03
N ASP A 107 -0.36 -6.41 12.09
CA ASP A 107 0.26 -6.96 10.88
C ASP A 107 -0.86 -7.56 10.00
N LEU A 108 -0.72 -7.44 8.68
CA LEU A 108 -1.67 -8.00 7.73
C LEU A 108 -1.13 -9.32 7.20
N PHE A 109 -2.02 -10.27 6.95
CA PHE A 109 -1.73 -11.51 6.24
C PHE A 109 -2.62 -11.61 4.99
N LEU A 110 -1.98 -11.63 3.82
CA LEU A 110 -2.60 -11.65 2.51
C LEU A 110 -2.48 -13.06 1.94
N PRO A 111 -3.50 -13.91 2.10
CA PRO A 111 -3.43 -15.28 1.61
C PRO A 111 -3.54 -15.30 0.07
N PHE A 112 -2.79 -16.19 -0.58
CA PHE A 112 -2.70 -16.22 -2.04
C PHE A 112 -4.02 -16.58 -2.73
N ASP A 113 -4.86 -17.39 -2.08
CA ASP A 113 -6.17 -17.80 -2.61
C ASP A 113 -7.14 -16.63 -2.81
N LYS A 114 -7.00 -15.57 -2.01
CA LYS A 114 -7.84 -14.36 -2.05
C LYS A 114 -7.12 -13.16 -2.67
N MET A 115 -5.92 -13.37 -3.18
CA MET A 115 -5.06 -12.32 -3.68
C MET A 115 -5.00 -12.35 -5.21
N THR A 116 -5.10 -11.18 -5.82
CA THR A 116 -4.86 -10.99 -7.25
C THR A 116 -3.85 -9.88 -7.45
N ILE A 117 -2.90 -10.10 -8.36
CA ILE A 117 -1.95 -9.07 -8.78
C ILE A 117 -2.36 -8.53 -10.14
N GLU A 118 -2.44 -7.20 -10.22
CA GLU A 118 -2.72 -6.47 -11.45
C GLU A 118 -1.61 -5.44 -11.72
N PRO A 119 -1.32 -5.14 -13.01
CA PRO A 119 -0.43 -4.06 -13.33
C PRO A 119 -1.06 -2.72 -12.90
N ALA A 120 -0.36 -1.98 -12.05
CA ALA A 120 -0.81 -0.66 -11.60
C ALA A 120 -0.18 0.43 -12.48
N ALA A 121 -1.02 1.30 -13.05
CA ALA A 121 -0.61 2.46 -13.83
C ALA A 121 -0.88 3.74 -13.02
N TRP A 122 -0.27 3.82 -11.83
CA TRP A 122 -0.51 4.91 -10.88
C TRP A 122 0.45 6.10 -11.06
N ASP A 123 1.58 5.90 -11.73
CA ASP A 123 2.55 6.92 -12.10
C ASP A 123 3.02 6.69 -13.56
N LEU A 124 3.79 7.61 -14.13
CA LEU A 124 4.50 7.43 -15.41
C LEU A 124 5.58 6.32 -15.35
N LEU A 125 5.70 5.63 -14.20
CA LEU A 125 6.63 4.56 -13.94
C LEU A 125 5.93 3.21 -14.16
N ASP A 126 6.27 2.53 -15.26
CA ASP A 126 5.75 1.20 -15.65
C ASP A 126 6.21 0.03 -14.74
N LYS A 127 6.50 0.29 -13.46
CA LYS A 127 7.19 -0.66 -12.56
C LYS A 127 6.47 -0.90 -11.24
N GLU A 128 5.16 -0.67 -11.19
CA GLU A 128 4.35 -0.95 -10.01
C GLU A 128 3.29 -2.00 -10.32
N TYR A 129 2.98 -2.78 -9.28
CA TYR A 129 1.87 -3.73 -9.28
C TYR A 129 0.92 -3.41 -8.13
N GLY A 130 -0.36 -3.57 -8.39
CA GLY A 130 -1.43 -3.48 -7.40
C GLY A 130 -1.80 -4.88 -6.91
N ILE A 131 -1.72 -5.08 -5.60
CA ILE A 131 -2.25 -6.27 -4.94
C ILE A 131 -3.68 -5.97 -4.51
N ARG A 132 -4.62 -6.72 -5.08
CA ARG A 132 -6.05 -6.66 -4.78
C ARG A 132 -6.43 -7.87 -3.95
N MET A 133 -7.23 -7.64 -2.93
CA MET A 133 -7.69 -8.67 -2.01
C MET A 133 -9.20 -8.83 -2.13
N GLU A 134 -9.68 -10.06 -2.13
CA GLU A 134 -11.11 -10.37 -2.13
C GLU A 134 -11.80 -9.74 -0.90
N GLY A 135 -12.99 -9.16 -1.08
CA GLY A 135 -13.76 -8.54 -0.01
C GLY A 135 -13.24 -7.16 0.46
N VAL A 136 -12.09 -6.70 -0.03
CA VAL A 136 -11.61 -5.33 0.18
C VAL A 136 -11.94 -4.51 -1.06
N ASP A 137 -13.19 -4.04 -1.15
CA ASP A 137 -13.67 -3.41 -2.38
C ASP A 137 -13.06 -2.04 -2.63
N GLY A 138 -12.50 -1.89 -3.82
CA GLY A 138 -12.09 -0.59 -4.35
C GLY A 138 -10.82 -0.01 -3.75
N ILE A 139 -9.97 -0.83 -3.10
CA ILE A 139 -8.60 -0.45 -2.72
C ILE A 139 -7.59 -1.54 -3.10
N GLU A 140 -6.37 -1.12 -3.40
CA GLU A 140 -5.25 -1.98 -3.74
C GLU A 140 -3.99 -1.55 -2.98
N ILE A 141 -3.13 -2.52 -2.71
CA ILE A 141 -1.81 -2.29 -2.13
C ILE A 141 -0.81 -2.19 -3.27
N LEU A 142 -0.29 -1.00 -3.51
CA LEU A 142 0.70 -0.72 -4.54
C LEU A 142 2.10 -1.04 -4.03
N MET A 143 2.85 -1.75 -4.87
CA MET A 143 4.18 -2.21 -4.55
C MET A 143 5.10 -2.14 -5.78
N PHE A 144 6.36 -1.79 -5.54
CA PHE A 144 7.36 -1.75 -6.59
C PHE A 144 7.70 -3.15 -7.11
N SER A 145 7.97 -3.25 -8.42
CA SER A 145 8.26 -4.51 -9.10
C SER A 145 9.43 -5.27 -8.43
N ASN A 146 10.50 -4.57 -8.07
CA ASN A 146 11.69 -5.15 -7.44
C ASN A 146 11.42 -5.84 -6.09
N VAL A 147 10.35 -5.46 -5.38
CA VAL A 147 9.94 -6.10 -4.13
C VAL A 147 9.13 -7.35 -4.42
N LEU A 148 8.20 -7.26 -5.37
CA LEU A 148 7.36 -8.39 -5.77
C LEU A 148 8.14 -9.47 -6.52
N GLU A 149 9.04 -9.09 -7.41
CA GLU A 149 9.98 -10.00 -8.09
C GLU A 149 10.82 -10.76 -7.07
N TRP A 150 11.40 -10.06 -6.08
CA TRP A 150 12.12 -10.71 -4.98
C TRP A 150 11.23 -11.67 -4.18
N ALA A 151 9.98 -11.30 -3.91
CA ALA A 151 9.07 -12.19 -3.19
C ALA A 151 8.72 -13.43 -4.04
N ALA A 152 8.64 -13.28 -5.37
CA ALA A 152 8.34 -14.35 -6.31
C ALA A 152 9.50 -15.33 -6.49
N GLU A 153 10.75 -14.89 -6.28
CA GLU A 153 11.90 -15.82 -6.18
C GLU A 153 11.72 -16.86 -5.06
N SER A 154 10.93 -16.52 -4.04
CA SER A 154 10.65 -17.39 -2.89
C SER A 154 9.28 -18.07 -2.94
N SER A 155 8.45 -17.81 -3.96
CA SER A 155 7.09 -18.34 -4.08
C SER A 155 6.68 -18.54 -5.53
N GLU A 156 6.48 -19.80 -5.93
CA GLU A 156 6.04 -20.17 -7.28
C GLU A 156 4.66 -19.58 -7.62
N ILE A 157 3.73 -19.60 -6.65
CA ILE A 157 2.38 -19.04 -6.82
C ILE A 157 2.47 -17.55 -7.15
N LEU A 158 3.29 -16.81 -6.41
CA LEU A 158 3.48 -15.39 -6.66
C LEU A 158 4.14 -15.12 -8.02
N GLY A 159 5.11 -15.97 -8.41
CA GLY A 159 5.71 -15.92 -9.74
C GLY A 159 4.69 -16.07 -10.88
N LEU A 160 3.77 -17.03 -10.75
CA LEU A 160 2.69 -17.22 -11.73
C LEU A 160 1.73 -16.01 -11.78
N MET A 161 1.42 -15.42 -10.62
CA MET A 161 0.58 -14.21 -10.55
C MET A 161 1.24 -13.00 -11.24
N LEU A 162 2.57 -12.83 -11.07
CA LEU A 162 3.31 -11.75 -11.75
C LEU A 162 3.37 -11.95 -13.26
N GLN A 163 3.65 -13.17 -13.72
CA GLN A 163 3.64 -13.48 -15.15
C GLN A 163 2.28 -13.15 -15.79
N ARG A 164 1.18 -13.51 -15.12
CA ARG A 164 -0.17 -13.13 -15.55
C ARG A 164 -0.32 -11.61 -15.62
N ALA A 165 0.14 -10.87 -14.61
CA ALA A 165 0.05 -9.41 -14.58
C ALA A 165 0.85 -8.75 -15.71
N ASP A 166 2.03 -9.28 -16.03
CA ASP A 166 2.87 -8.80 -17.13
C ASP A 166 2.23 -9.05 -18.50
N LEU A 167 1.66 -10.22 -18.72
CA LEU A 167 0.89 -10.51 -19.94
C LEU A 167 -0.28 -9.54 -20.11
N LEU A 168 -1.00 -9.22 -19.02
CA LEU A 168 -2.07 -8.22 -19.06
C LEU A 168 -1.56 -6.82 -19.39
N ARG A 169 -0.37 -6.44 -18.88
CA ARG A 169 0.29 -5.17 -19.20
C ARG A 169 0.61 -5.09 -20.68
N GLU A 170 1.25 -6.12 -21.24
CA GLU A 170 1.60 -6.20 -22.67
C GLU A 170 0.36 -6.10 -23.56
N LEU A 171 -0.69 -6.89 -23.27
CA LEU A 171 -1.95 -6.84 -23.99
C LEU A 171 -2.56 -5.42 -23.98
N SER A 172 -2.54 -4.74 -22.84
CA SER A 172 -3.06 -3.38 -22.72
C SER A 172 -2.24 -2.35 -23.50
N SER A 173 -0.92 -2.52 -23.58
CA SER A 173 -0.02 -1.65 -24.34
C SER A 173 -0.20 -1.82 -25.86
N SER A 174 -0.40 -3.06 -26.32
CA SER A 174 -0.59 -3.37 -27.74
C SER A 174 -1.94 -2.87 -28.28
N ALA A 175 -3.00 -2.93 -27.47
CA ALA A 175 -4.31 -2.37 -27.80
C ALA A 175 -4.29 -0.83 -27.90
N GLY A 176 -3.52 -0.16 -27.04
CA GLY A 176 -3.35 1.30 -27.10
C GLY A 176 -2.61 1.80 -28.34
N SER A 177 -1.65 1.01 -28.84
CA SER A 177 -0.84 1.39 -30.01
C SER A 177 -1.58 1.24 -31.35
N GLN A 178 -2.59 0.37 -31.45
CA GLN A 178 -3.40 0.22 -32.67
C GLN A 178 -4.43 1.35 -32.87
N ALA A 179 -4.84 2.04 -31.81
CA ALA A 179 -5.82 3.14 -31.89
C ALA A 179 -5.27 4.45 -32.49
N LEU A 180 -3.94 4.57 -32.68
CA LEU A 180 -3.27 5.80 -33.11
C LEU A 180 -2.80 5.81 -34.57
N SER A 181 -3.23 4.85 -35.40
CA SER A 181 -2.98 4.88 -36.86
C SER A 181 -4.25 5.27 -37.62
N PRO A 182 -4.60 6.57 -37.76
CA PRO A 182 -5.58 6.96 -38.74
C PRO A 182 -4.96 6.76 -40.12
N THR A 183 -5.44 5.72 -40.80
CA THR A 183 -5.24 5.47 -42.22
C THR A 183 -5.50 6.74 -43.02
N ARG A 184 -4.44 7.51 -43.34
CA ARG A 184 -4.46 8.56 -44.37
C ARG A 184 -4.54 7.86 -45.73
N GLN A 185 -5.75 7.50 -46.14
CA GLN A 185 -6.03 7.27 -47.56
C GLN A 185 -6.27 8.64 -48.20
N THR A 186 -5.23 9.16 -48.85
CA THR A 186 -5.35 10.29 -49.78
C THR A 186 -5.93 9.74 -51.08
N PRO A 187 -7.09 10.21 -51.58
CA PRO A 187 -7.55 9.84 -52.91
C PRO A 187 -6.71 10.60 -53.95
N GLN A 188 -5.98 9.86 -54.79
CA GLN A 188 -5.40 10.42 -56.01
C GLN A 188 -6.55 10.72 -56.99
N ARG A 189 -6.57 11.96 -57.49
CA ARG A 189 -7.32 12.37 -58.68
C ARG A 189 -6.35 12.54 -59.82
#